data_AF-A0A074MIZ0-F1
#
_entry.id   AF-A0A074MIZ0-F1
#
_cell.length_a   1.000
_cell.length_b   1.000
_cell.length_c   1.000
_cell.angle_alpha   90.00
_cell.angle_beta   90.00
_cell.angle_gamma   90.00
#
_symmetry.space_group_name_H-M   'P 1'
#
loop_
_entity.id
_entity.type
_entity.pdbx_description
1 polymer ?
#
loop_
_entity_poly.entity_id
_entity_poly.type
_entity_poly.pdbx_seq_one_letter_code
_entity_poly.pdbx_strand_id
1 'polypeptide(L)'
;MESVMLKLLAVQPSLFEPSGTSPLQGAAGWISELMQGPLVVTLCVIAVALVGFAALGGRLPVRMGARAVLGCFVVLGAPVIASALLWGGEEPSSQVVYQAENVASEPARPELPPADYDPYSGASLRRE
;
A
#
# COMPACT_ATOMS: atom_id res chain seq x y z
N MET A 1 -22.95 -5.95 -11.12
CA MET A 1 -22.50 -4.94 -12.11
C MET A 1 -22.98 -3.53 -11.76
N GLU A 2 -24.24 -3.34 -11.37
CA GLU A 2 -24.76 -2.02 -10.91
C GLU A 2 -23.94 -1.38 -9.78
N SER A 3 -23.57 -2.14 -8.75
CA SER A 3 -22.86 -1.61 -7.56
C SER A 3 -21.45 -1.10 -7.87
N VAL A 4 -20.79 -1.65 -8.89
CA VAL A 4 -19.47 -1.20 -9.37
C VAL A 4 -19.61 0.06 -10.21
N MET A 5 -20.67 0.14 -11.03
CA MET A 5 -20.98 1.31 -11.84
C MET A 5 -21.39 2.52 -10.97
N LEU A 6 -22.13 2.30 -9.89
CA LEU A 6 -22.45 3.31 -8.86
C LEU A 6 -21.20 3.83 -8.13
N LYS A 7 -20.21 2.97 -7.88
CA LYS A 7 -18.92 3.38 -7.28
C LYS A 7 -18.04 4.18 -8.25
N LEU A 8 -18.08 3.86 -9.55
CA LEU A 8 -17.33 4.60 -10.58
C LEU A 8 -17.94 5.98 -10.89
N LEU A 9 -19.26 6.12 -10.83
CA LEU A 9 -19.96 7.40 -11.03
C LEU A 9 -19.76 8.41 -9.89
N ALA A 10 -19.38 7.95 -8.70
CA ALA A 10 -19.08 8.82 -7.55
C ALA A 10 -17.66 9.43 -7.60
N VAL A 11 -16.83 9.04 -8.56
CA VAL A 11 -15.46 9.56 -8.75
C VAL A 11 -15.45 10.52 -9.95
N GLN A 12 -16.27 11.57 -9.88
CA GLN A 12 -16.13 12.74 -10.74
C GLN A 12 -15.67 13.89 -9.84
N PRO A 13 -14.42 14.36 -9.94
CA PRO A 13 -13.93 15.48 -9.13
C PRO A 13 -14.58 16.77 -9.62
N SER A 14 -15.74 17.08 -9.04
CA SER A 14 -16.33 18.41 -9.10
C SER A 14 -15.35 19.40 -8.47
N LEU A 15 -14.91 20.40 -9.25
CA LEU A 15 -13.98 21.45 -8.83
C LEU A 15 -14.59 22.44 -7.82
N PHE A 16 -15.92 22.38 -7.62
CA PHE A 16 -16.67 23.22 -6.68
C PHE A 16 -17.31 22.43 -5.53
N GLU A 17 -17.30 21.10 -5.59
CA GLU A 17 -17.54 20.29 -4.40
C GLU A 17 -16.24 20.25 -3.60
N PRO A 18 -16.27 20.46 -2.27
CA PRO A 18 -15.12 20.11 -1.44
C PRO A 18 -14.87 18.61 -1.62
N SER A 19 -13.92 18.31 -2.49
CA SER A 19 -13.55 16.96 -2.91
C SER A 19 -12.87 16.30 -1.72
N GLY A 20 -13.69 15.73 -0.83
CA GLY A 20 -13.51 14.49 -0.06
C GLY A 20 -12.20 14.20 0.68
N THR A 21 -11.23 15.11 0.71
CA THR A 21 -9.98 14.97 1.46
C THR A 21 -9.58 16.36 1.89
N SER A 22 -10.16 16.77 3.02
CA SER A 22 -9.73 17.99 3.69
C SER A 22 -8.23 17.90 3.96
N PRO A 23 -7.44 18.98 3.82
CA PRO A 23 -6.01 18.98 4.18
C PRO A 23 -5.76 18.48 5.62
N LEU A 24 -6.77 18.60 6.50
CA LEU A 24 -6.80 18.01 7.83
C LEU A 24 -6.71 16.47 7.81
N GLN A 25 -7.37 15.80 6.88
CA GLN A 25 -7.33 14.35 6.74
C GLN A 25 -5.95 13.87 6.25
N GLY A 26 -5.32 14.62 5.36
CA GLY A 26 -3.93 14.37 4.95
C GLY A 26 -2.95 14.53 6.11
N ALA A 27 -3.10 15.59 6.91
CA ALA A 27 -2.31 15.79 8.13
C ALA A 27 -2.53 14.67 9.15
N ALA A 28 -3.79 14.24 9.36
CA ALA A 28 -4.13 13.14 10.25
C ALA A 28 -3.55 11.80 9.76
N GLY A 29 -3.54 11.57 8.44
CA GLY A 29 -2.90 10.41 7.82
C GLY A 29 -1.40 10.35 8.11
N TRP A 30 -0.68 11.46 7.90
CA TRP A 30 0.76 11.54 8.19
C TRP A 30 1.08 11.24 9.66
N ILE A 31 0.30 11.77 10.61
CA ILE A 31 0.48 11.48 12.04
C ILE A 31 0.21 10.00 12.35
N SER A 32 -0.84 9.44 11.74
CA SER A 32 -1.20 8.04 11.92
C SER A 32 -0.10 7.10 11.41
N GLU A 33 0.50 7.44 10.26
CA GLU A 33 1.58 6.69 9.65
C GLU A 33 2.86 6.71 10.50
N LEU A 34 3.17 7.86 11.10
CA LEU A 34 4.25 7.96 12.08
C LEU A 34 3.99 7.10 13.33
N MET A 35 2.76 7.11 13.84
CA MET A 35 2.36 6.37 15.04
C MET A 35 2.42 4.86 14.88
N GLN A 36 2.23 4.34 13.66
CA GLN A 36 2.15 2.90 13.40
C GLN A 36 3.47 2.30 12.89
N GLY A 37 4.33 3.08 12.23
CA GLY A 37 5.61 2.59 11.73
C GLY A 37 6.82 3.09 12.53
N PRO A 38 7.39 4.27 12.19
CA PRO A 38 8.69 4.70 12.73
C PRO A 38 8.72 4.95 14.24
N LEU A 39 7.64 5.50 14.82
CA LEU A 39 7.61 5.81 16.25
C LEU A 39 7.62 4.54 17.11
N VAL A 40 6.99 3.46 16.63
CA VAL A 40 6.94 2.18 17.37
C VAL A 40 8.34 1.60 17.50
N VAL A 41 9.07 1.52 16.38
CA VAL A 41 10.40 0.92 16.34
C VAL A 41 11.39 1.73 17.18
N THR A 42 11.37 3.06 17.06
CA THR A 42 12.25 3.94 17.85
C THR A 42 11.97 3.84 19.34
N LEU A 43 10.71 3.77 19.76
CA LEU A 43 10.34 3.56 21.16
C LEU A 43 10.86 2.21 21.70
N CYS A 44 10.75 1.14 20.90
CA CYS A 44 11.32 -0.17 21.25
C CYS A 44 12.84 -0.09 21.42
N VAL A 45 13.57 0.60 20.54
CA VAL A 45 15.03 0.77 20.64
C VAL A 45 15.41 1.53 21.92
N ILE A 46 14.70 2.62 22.25
CA ILE A 46 14.92 3.37 23.50
C ILE A 46 14.68 2.47 24.71
N ALA A 47 13.60 1.69 24.72
CA ALA A 47 13.31 0.75 25.80
C ALA A 47 14.42 -0.29 25.97
N VAL A 48 14.91 -0.87 24.88
CA VAL A 48 16.03 -1.84 24.90
C VAL A 48 17.33 -1.18 25.38
N ALA A 49 17.61 0.06 24.96
CA ALA A 49 18.78 0.81 25.43
C ALA A 49 18.72 1.08 26.94
N LEU A 50 17.55 1.47 27.46
CA LEU A 50 17.34 1.66 28.90
C LEU A 50 17.48 0.35 29.69
N VAL A 51 17.04 -0.78 29.13
CA VAL A 51 17.23 -2.11 29.73
C VAL A 51 18.69 -2.50 29.76
N GLY A 52 19.43 -2.28 28.67
CA GLY A 52 20.87 -2.51 28.60
C GLY A 52 21.61 -1.65 29.62
N PHE A 53 21.28 -0.36 29.69
CA PHE A 53 21.83 0.57 30.68
C PHE A 53 21.53 0.13 32.12
N ALA A 54 20.30 -0.31 32.38
CA ALA A 54 19.91 -0.89 33.66
C ALA A 54 20.71 -2.19 33.97
N ALA A 55 20.92 -3.07 32.99
CA ALA A 55 21.70 -4.29 33.19
C ALA A 55 23.18 -4.00 33.55
N LEU A 56 23.78 -2.94 32.98
CA LEU A 56 25.12 -2.47 33.35
C LEU A 56 25.23 -1.99 34.81
N GLY A 57 24.11 -1.58 35.43
CA GLY A 57 24.06 -1.13 36.83
C GLY A 57 24.39 -2.21 37.88
N GLY A 58 24.68 -3.45 37.47
CA GLY A 58 25.33 -4.47 38.30
C GLY A 58 24.46 -5.14 39.38
N ARG A 59 23.21 -4.72 39.57
CA ARG A 59 22.29 -5.30 40.58
C ARG A 59 20.83 -5.41 40.16
N LEU A 60 20.49 -5.18 38.89
CA LEU A 60 19.09 -5.15 38.46
C LEU A 60 18.57 -6.58 38.16
N PRO A 61 17.38 -6.95 38.69
CA PRO A 61 16.84 -8.28 38.48
C PRO A 61 16.57 -8.49 37.00
N VAL A 62 17.09 -9.58 36.42
CA VAL A 62 16.87 -10.04 35.04
C VAL A 62 15.38 -10.01 34.65
N ARG A 63 14.50 -10.14 35.63
CA ARG A 63 13.05 -10.00 35.53
C ARG A 63 12.61 -8.67 34.91
N MET A 64 13.33 -7.58 35.16
CA MET A 64 13.00 -6.26 34.62
C MET A 64 13.32 -6.17 33.12
N GLY A 65 14.46 -6.72 32.71
CA GLY A 65 14.79 -6.85 31.28
C GLY A 65 13.82 -7.77 30.55
N ALA A 66 13.49 -8.92 31.14
CA ALA A 66 12.52 -9.86 30.57
C ALA A 66 11.15 -9.22 30.34
N ARG A 67 10.65 -8.41 31.29
CA ARG A 67 9.38 -7.68 31.15
C ARG A 67 9.41 -6.66 30.01
N ALA A 68 10.53 -5.97 29.80
CA ALA A 68 10.66 -4.99 28.73
C ALA A 68 10.71 -5.65 27.34
N VAL A 69 11.44 -6.77 27.20
CA VAL A 69 11.46 -7.56 25.95
C VAL A 69 10.07 -8.10 25.65
N LEU A 70 9.36 -8.61 26.65
CA LEU A 70 7.96 -9.06 26.49
C LEU A 70 7.05 -7.91 26.02
N GLY A 71 7.21 -6.72 26.60
CA GLY A 71 6.47 -5.53 26.19
C GLY A 71 6.74 -5.14 24.73
N CYS A 72 8.00 -5.13 24.29
CA CYS A 72 8.34 -4.82 22.90
C CYS A 72 7.76 -5.86 21.93
N PHE A 73 7.78 -7.15 22.29
CA PHE A 73 7.13 -8.20 21.49
C PHE A 73 5.62 -7.97 21.34
N VAL A 74 4.94 -7.58 22.43
CA VAL A 74 3.49 -7.30 22.39
C VAL A 74 3.19 -6.08 21.51
N VAL A 75 3.95 -4.99 21.63
CA VAL A 75 3.72 -3.77 20.83
C VAL A 75 3.91 -4.02 19.32
N LEU A 76 4.93 -4.80 18.94
CA LEU A 76 5.21 -5.13 17.53
C LEU A 76 4.29 -6.24 16.99
N GLY A 77 3.97 -7.24 17.82
CA GLY A 77 3.23 -8.44 17.41
C GLY A 77 1.71 -8.28 17.43
N ALA A 78 1.15 -7.47 18.34
CA ALA A 78 -0.28 -7.28 18.48
C ALA A 78 -1.01 -6.89 17.17
N PRO A 79 -0.55 -5.91 16.37
CA PRO A 79 -1.24 -5.55 15.12
C PRO A 79 -1.24 -6.68 14.08
N VAL A 80 -0.18 -7.50 14.02
CA VAL A 80 -0.10 -8.67 13.13
C VAL A 80 -1.07 -9.77 13.57
N ILE A 81 -1.18 -10.00 14.87
CA ILE A 81 -2.13 -10.98 15.41
C ILE A 81 -3.56 -10.48 15.20
N ALA A 82 -3.82 -9.20 15.45
CA ALA A 82 -5.12 -8.59 15.23
C ALA A 82 -5.54 -8.67 13.76
N SER A 83 -4.64 -8.32 12.83
CA SER A 83 -4.93 -8.41 11.39
C SER A 83 -5.18 -9.84 10.95
N ALA A 84 -4.41 -10.80 11.44
CA ALA A 84 -4.63 -12.22 11.14
C ALA A 84 -5.98 -12.75 11.65
N LEU A 85 -6.39 -12.33 12.85
CA LEU A 85 -7.71 -12.69 13.40
C LEU A 85 -8.86 -12.04 12.62
N LEU A 86 -8.67 -10.79 12.16
CA LEU A 86 -9.63 -10.06 11.34
C LEU A 86 -9.71 -10.61 9.91
N TRP A 87 -8.62 -11.18 9.38
CA TRP A 87 -8.51 -11.72 8.01
C TRP A 87 -9.21 -13.08 7.83
N GLY A 88 -9.84 -13.65 8.87
CA GLY A 88 -10.37 -15.02 8.89
C GLY A 88 -11.56 -15.36 7.96
N GLY A 89 -11.75 -14.71 6.81
CA GLY A 89 -12.88 -15.02 5.91
C GLY A 89 -12.81 -14.52 4.46
N GLU A 90 -11.93 -13.60 4.11
CA GLU A 90 -11.80 -13.17 2.70
C GLU A 90 -10.69 -13.98 2.02
N GLU A 91 -11.09 -14.86 1.09
CA GLU A 91 -10.21 -15.42 0.07
C GLU A 91 -9.39 -14.25 -0.51
N PRO A 92 -8.04 -14.29 -0.45
CA PRO A 92 -7.24 -13.29 -1.11
C PRO A 92 -7.49 -13.47 -2.61
N SER A 93 -8.44 -12.72 -3.16
CA SER A 93 -8.50 -12.53 -4.60
C SER A 93 -7.18 -11.87 -4.92
N SER A 94 -6.21 -12.66 -5.36
CA SER A 94 -4.95 -12.22 -5.92
C SER A 94 -5.30 -11.48 -7.20
N GLN A 95 -5.80 -10.25 -7.05
CA GLN A 95 -5.82 -9.26 -8.09
C GLN A 95 -4.36 -8.88 -8.27
N VAL A 96 -3.68 -9.67 -9.10
CA VAL A 96 -2.49 -9.22 -9.81
C VAL A 96 -2.93 -7.98 -10.55
N VAL A 97 -2.69 -6.82 -9.93
CA VAL A 97 -2.82 -5.53 -10.60
C VAL A 97 -1.73 -5.56 -11.66
N TYR A 98 -2.11 -5.84 -12.91
CA TYR A 98 -1.29 -5.52 -14.06
C TYR A 98 -1.17 -4.01 -14.10
N GLN A 99 -0.20 -3.47 -13.36
CA GLN A 99 0.20 -2.09 -13.49
C GLN A 99 0.84 -2.00 -14.86
N ALA A 100 0.11 -1.46 -15.84
CA ALA A 100 0.76 -0.93 -17.01
C ALA A 100 1.77 0.11 -16.50
N GLU A 101 3.06 -0.20 -16.65
CA GLU A 101 4.14 0.77 -16.46
C GLU A 101 3.67 2.05 -17.14
N ASN A 102 3.63 3.16 -16.40
CA ASN A 102 3.29 4.45 -16.97
C ASN A 102 4.41 4.77 -17.96
N VAL A 103 4.19 4.39 -19.23
CA VAL A 103 5.02 4.78 -20.35
C VAL A 103 4.81 6.28 -20.48
N ALA A 104 5.61 7.02 -19.72
CA ALA A 104 5.74 8.45 -19.83
C ALA A 104 5.89 8.77 -21.31
N SER A 105 4.90 9.48 -21.86
CA SER A 105 4.82 10.05 -23.20
C SER A 105 6.05 9.78 -24.07
N GLU A 106 6.12 8.59 -24.67
CA GLU A 106 7.05 8.37 -25.78
C GLU A 106 6.65 9.37 -26.86
N PRO A 107 7.60 10.17 -27.41
CA PRO A 107 7.30 11.10 -28.48
C PRO A 107 6.64 10.33 -29.62
N ALA A 108 5.55 10.89 -30.16
CA ALA A 108 4.74 10.28 -31.20
C ALA A 108 5.65 9.65 -32.28
N ARG A 109 5.54 8.32 -32.42
CA ARG A 109 6.23 7.55 -33.45
C ARG A 109 6.05 8.26 -34.80
N PRO A 110 7.11 8.50 -35.59
CA PRO A 110 6.97 9.07 -36.92
C PRO A 110 5.96 8.26 -37.73
N GLU A 111 5.04 8.97 -38.40
CA GLU A 111 4.04 8.37 -39.30
C GLU A 111 4.74 7.41 -40.26
N LEU A 112 4.38 6.13 -40.16
CA LEU A 112 4.88 5.10 -41.05
C LEU A 112 4.36 5.42 -42.47
N PRO A 113 5.19 5.37 -43.52
CA PRO A 113 4.72 5.48 -44.90
C PRO A 113 3.58 4.49 -45.14
N PRO A 114 2.52 4.90 -45.88
CA PRO A 114 1.41 4.00 -46.20
C PRO A 114 1.94 2.70 -46.80
N ALA A 115 1.62 1.57 -46.18
CA ALA A 115 2.01 0.27 -46.70
C ALA A 115 1.23 0.01 -47.99
N ASP A 116 1.89 0.12 -49.14
CA ASP A 116 1.35 -0.15 -50.48
C ASP A 116 1.21 -1.67 -50.78
N TYR A 117 1.32 -2.50 -49.76
CA TYR A 117 1.27 -3.95 -49.87
C TYR A 117 0.42 -4.52 -48.73
N ASP A 118 -0.84 -4.83 -49.03
CA ASP A 118 -1.69 -5.63 -48.16
C ASP A 118 -1.71 -7.09 -48.66
N PRO A 119 -0.96 -8.00 -47.99
CA PRO A 119 -0.86 -9.41 -48.37
C PRO A 119 -2.17 -10.20 -48.26
N TYR A 120 -3.21 -9.64 -47.63
CA TYR A 120 -4.54 -10.27 -47.53
C TYR A 120 -5.52 -9.85 -48.65
N SER A 121 -5.10 -8.99 -49.58
CA SER A 121 -5.90 -8.55 -50.75
C SER A 121 -6.33 -9.69 -51.69
N GLY A 122 -5.75 -10.89 -51.56
CA GLY A 122 -6.14 -12.07 -52.33
C GLY A 122 -7.33 -12.86 -51.75
N ALA A 123 -7.74 -12.59 -50.50
CA ALA A 123 -8.78 -13.37 -49.82
C ALA A 123 -10.21 -12.88 -50.13
N SER A 124 -10.39 -11.61 -50.51
CA SER A 124 -11.70 -11.00 -50.77
C SER A 124 -12.23 -11.21 -52.20
N LEU A 125 -11.44 -11.82 -53.09
CA LEU A 125 -11.81 -12.03 -54.50
C LEU A 125 -12.39 -13.43 -54.78
N ARG A 126 -12.55 -14.28 -53.77
CA ARG A 126 -13.30 -15.54 -53.93
C ARG A 126 -14.79 -15.22 -53.99
N ARG A 127 -15.28 -14.88 -55.18
CA ARG A 127 -16.71 -14.94 -55.51
C ARG A 127 -17.10 -16.40 -55.61
N GLU A 128 -17.88 -16.85 -54.65
CA GLU A 128 -18.71 -18.06 -54.74
C GLU A 128 -19.98 -17.82 -55.56
#